data_AF-A0A7J4QZ22-F1
#
_entry.id   AF-A0A7J4QZ22-F1
#
_cell.length_a   1.000
_cell.length_b   1.000
_cell.length_c   1.000
_cell.angle_alpha   90.00
_cell.angle_beta   90.00
_cell.angle_gamma   90.00
#
_symmetry.space_group_name_H-M   'P 1'
#
loop_
_entity.id
_entity.type
_entity.pdbx_description
1 polymer ?
#
loop_
_entity_poly.entity_id
_entity_poly.type
_entity_poly.pdbx_seq_one_letter_code
_entity_poly.pdbx_strand_id
1 'polypeptide(L)'
;MAGSAFTLPRARPTGAPYFSRNQVAAVLHQVAVLLELQGANVFRVRSYQNGSRLIGTLTEDLHELVVTGRLFEMKGIGKGLGSALSQAVLEGKWPEDWVRLHEETPQGMIEMLGIPGLGPKRIKLMHEELGVDSVASLKEAAQQGRIAPMKGFGKKSEQRMLDGIELLSRFRARRRLDIGLKYGTAFEQRIKSIQGVQRVQLAGSARRRKETIGDLDIVVGVDSEHHDDVASAILALQGIADVKG
;
A
#
# COMPACT_ATOMS: atom_id res chain seq x y z
N MET A 1 2.11 -2.71 -2.81
CA MET A 1 2.21 -1.53 -1.92
C MET A 1 2.33 -1.94 -0.45
N ALA A 2 3.18 -2.92 -0.11
CA ALA A 2 3.38 -3.36 1.27
C ALA A 2 4.61 -2.66 1.86
N GLY A 3 4.42 -1.76 2.83
CA GLY A 3 5.51 -1.16 3.61
C GLY A 3 6.14 0.13 3.07
N SER A 4 5.48 0.89 2.20
CA SER A 4 5.86 2.30 2.00
C SER A 4 5.51 3.07 3.27
N ALA A 5 6.44 3.87 3.79
CA ALA A 5 6.16 4.78 4.89
C ALA A 5 4.88 5.58 4.59
N PHE A 6 3.93 5.57 5.51
CA PHE A 6 2.77 6.44 5.41
C PHE A 6 3.31 7.85 5.61
N THR A 7 3.40 8.60 4.52
CA THR A 7 4.00 9.92 4.50
C THR A 7 3.06 10.83 3.74
N LEU A 8 2.72 11.94 4.38
CA LEU A 8 1.94 12.99 3.75
C LEU A 8 2.75 13.60 2.60
N PRO A 9 2.21 13.65 1.38
CA PRO A 9 2.92 14.26 0.27
C PRO A 9 3.03 15.76 0.49
N ARG A 10 4.09 16.36 -0.05
CA ARG A 10 4.28 17.82 -0.04
C ARG A 10 3.39 18.49 -1.08
N ALA A 11 2.91 19.68 -0.74
CA ALA A 11 2.12 20.50 -1.64
C ALA A 11 2.90 20.84 -2.91
N ARG A 12 2.20 20.90 -4.05
CA ARG A 12 2.78 21.42 -5.29
C ARG A 12 3.16 22.90 -5.11
N PRO A 13 4.24 23.37 -5.75
CA PRO A 13 4.70 24.75 -5.56
C PRO A 13 3.82 25.80 -6.25
N THR A 14 3.02 25.40 -7.25
CA THR A 14 2.28 26.34 -8.11
C THR A 14 0.77 26.09 -8.09
N GLY A 15 0.07 26.88 -7.28
CA GLY A 15 -1.39 27.06 -7.31
C GLY A 15 -2.21 25.84 -6.93
N ALA A 16 -3.48 26.07 -6.62
CA ALA A 16 -4.44 24.99 -6.43
C ALA A 16 -4.75 24.30 -7.78
N PRO A 17 -4.98 22.98 -7.80
CA PRO A 17 -4.98 22.07 -6.65
C PRO A 17 -3.56 21.73 -6.17
N TYR A 18 -3.30 21.97 -4.89
CA TYR A 18 -2.00 21.68 -4.27
C TYR A 18 -1.71 20.19 -4.15
N PHE A 19 -2.77 19.36 -4.14
CA PHE A 19 -2.70 17.91 -4.15
C PHE A 19 -3.62 17.33 -5.22
N SER A 20 -3.14 16.31 -5.93
CA SER A 20 -3.96 15.56 -6.88
C SER A 20 -5.00 14.70 -6.17
N ARG A 21 -6.06 14.36 -6.91
CA ARG A 21 -7.09 13.39 -6.49
C ARG A 21 -6.51 12.09 -5.92
N ASN A 22 -5.51 11.51 -6.60
CA ASN A 22 -4.86 10.28 -6.15
C ASN A 22 -4.09 10.45 -4.85
N GLN A 23 -3.41 11.60 -4.66
CA GLN A 23 -2.72 11.91 -3.40
C GLN A 23 -3.72 12.04 -2.25
N VAL A 24 -4.81 12.77 -2.47
CA VAL A 24 -5.87 12.95 -1.46
C VAL A 24 -6.51 11.60 -1.09
N ALA A 25 -6.90 10.78 -2.07
CA ALA A 25 -7.47 9.47 -1.83
C ALA A 25 -6.52 8.54 -1.05
N ALA A 26 -5.23 8.58 -1.38
CA ALA A 26 -4.20 7.83 -0.67
C ALA A 26 -4.01 8.30 0.78
N VAL A 27 -3.99 9.62 1.03
CA VAL A 27 -3.91 10.17 2.39
C VAL A 27 -5.14 9.81 3.22
N LEU A 28 -6.35 9.89 2.67
CA LEU A 28 -7.56 9.45 3.36
C LEU A 28 -7.51 7.97 3.75
N HIS A 29 -6.95 7.12 2.87
CA HIS A 29 -6.72 5.71 3.19
C HIS A 29 -5.72 5.55 4.35
N GLN A 30 -4.60 6.29 4.31
CA GLN A 30 -3.61 6.27 5.39
C GLN A 30 -4.23 6.69 6.71
N VAL A 31 -4.95 7.82 6.74
CA VAL A 31 -5.66 8.32 7.93
C VAL A 31 -6.64 7.28 8.47
N ALA A 32 -7.43 6.63 7.62
CA ALA A 32 -8.34 5.58 8.05
C ALA A 32 -7.61 4.42 8.76
N VAL A 33 -6.51 3.96 8.18
CA VAL A 33 -5.70 2.86 8.72
C VAL A 33 -5.03 3.24 10.03
N LEU A 34 -4.46 4.45 10.11
CA LEU A 34 -3.81 4.94 11.33
C LEU A 34 -4.83 5.14 12.46
N LEU A 35 -6.02 5.67 12.16
CA LEU A 35 -7.12 5.75 13.12
C LEU A 35 -7.52 4.37 13.64
N GLU A 36 -7.52 3.35 12.78
CA GLU A 36 -7.81 1.97 13.18
C GLU A 36 -6.69 1.39 14.08
N LEU A 37 -5.42 1.69 13.79
CA LEU A 37 -4.29 1.33 14.65
C LEU A 37 -4.36 1.99 16.03
N GLN A 38 -4.86 3.23 16.12
CA GLN A 38 -5.08 3.92 17.38
C GLN A 38 -6.39 3.51 18.09
N GLY A 39 -7.20 2.65 17.48
CA GLY A 39 -8.50 2.23 18.04
C GLY A 39 -9.54 3.33 18.09
N ALA A 40 -9.47 4.29 17.16
CA ALA A 40 -10.49 5.31 17.03
C ALA A 40 -11.88 4.70 16.75
N ASN A 41 -12.91 5.52 16.94
CA ASN A 41 -14.29 5.14 16.72
C ASN A 41 -14.53 4.57 15.30
N VAL A 42 -15.27 3.47 15.20
CA VAL A 42 -15.55 2.75 13.95
C VAL A 42 -16.24 3.62 12.90
N PHE A 43 -17.13 4.54 13.31
CA PHE A 43 -17.78 5.47 12.39
C PHE A 43 -16.79 6.47 11.80
N ARG A 44 -15.84 6.96 12.62
CA ARG A 44 -14.76 7.85 12.14
C ARG A 44 -13.88 7.13 11.12
N VAL A 45 -13.42 5.92 11.43
CA VAL A 45 -12.63 5.08 10.51
C VAL A 45 -13.38 4.86 9.20
N ARG A 46 -14.66 4.44 9.26
CA ARG A 46 -15.49 4.20 8.07
C ARG A 46 -15.68 5.46 7.22
N SER A 47 -15.82 6.64 7.85
CA SER A 47 -15.92 7.91 7.14
C SER A 47 -14.70 8.15 6.23
N TYR A 48 -13.48 7.98 6.77
CA TYR A 48 -12.25 8.12 5.99
C TYR A 48 -12.07 7.04 4.92
N GLN A 49 -12.44 5.79 5.20
CA GLN A 49 -12.41 4.71 4.21
C GLN A 49 -13.37 4.99 3.04
N ASN A 50 -14.59 5.45 3.34
CA ASN A 50 -15.58 5.79 2.33
C ASN A 50 -15.15 7.01 1.52
N GLY A 51 -14.63 8.05 2.19
CA GLY A 51 -14.05 9.22 1.53
C GLY A 51 -12.91 8.84 0.59
N SER A 52 -11.98 7.98 1.02
CA SER A 52 -10.89 7.49 0.18
C SER A 52 -11.39 6.82 -1.10
N ARG A 53 -12.36 5.90 -0.99
CA ARG A 53 -12.95 5.22 -2.15
C ARG A 53 -13.68 6.18 -3.07
N LEU A 54 -14.47 7.10 -2.51
CA LEU A 54 -15.21 8.09 -3.27
C LEU A 54 -14.25 8.99 -4.07
N ILE A 55 -13.28 9.63 -3.41
CA ILE A 55 -12.30 10.48 -4.09
C ILE A 55 -11.44 9.67 -5.07
N GLY A 56 -11.13 8.42 -4.73
CA GLY A 56 -10.37 7.49 -5.55
C GLY A 56 -11.08 7.05 -6.84
N THR A 57 -12.40 7.21 -6.94
CA THR A 57 -13.22 6.81 -8.10
C THR A 57 -13.85 8.00 -8.85
N LEU A 58 -13.63 9.22 -8.36
CA LEU A 58 -14.07 10.44 -9.04
C LEU A 58 -13.53 10.54 -10.47
N THR A 59 -14.43 10.77 -11.41
CA THR A 59 -14.15 11.11 -12.81
C THR A 59 -14.10 12.62 -13.04
N GLU A 60 -14.86 13.38 -12.26
CA GLU A 60 -14.86 14.85 -12.23
C GLU A 60 -13.58 15.42 -11.61
N ASP A 61 -13.27 16.68 -11.92
CA ASP A 61 -12.13 17.40 -11.35
C ASP A 61 -12.38 17.72 -9.87
N LEU A 62 -11.53 17.19 -8.99
CA LEU A 62 -11.62 17.41 -7.55
C LEU A 62 -11.49 18.90 -7.17
N HIS A 63 -10.67 19.66 -7.87
CA HIS A 63 -10.50 21.09 -7.61
C HIS A 63 -11.80 21.85 -7.89
N GLU A 64 -12.44 21.55 -9.01
CA GLU A 64 -13.71 22.18 -9.39
C GLU A 64 -14.82 21.86 -8.38
N LEU A 65 -14.93 20.59 -7.95
CA LEU A 65 -15.89 20.18 -6.93
C LEU A 65 -15.68 20.91 -5.59
N VAL A 66 -14.44 21.20 -5.24
CA VAL A 66 -14.08 21.94 -4.03
C VAL A 66 -14.45 23.42 -4.15
N VAL A 67 -14.07 24.07 -5.25
CA VAL A 67 -14.32 25.51 -5.47
C VAL A 67 -15.81 25.83 -5.58
N THR A 68 -16.56 24.96 -6.25
CA THR A 68 -18.02 25.13 -6.44
C THR A 68 -18.84 24.72 -5.22
N GLY A 69 -18.23 24.09 -4.21
CA GLY A 69 -18.93 23.58 -3.04
C GLY A 69 -19.69 22.27 -3.27
N ARG A 70 -19.76 21.77 -4.52
CA ARG A 70 -20.42 20.50 -4.89
C ARG A 70 -19.84 19.29 -4.15
N LEU A 71 -18.60 19.37 -3.65
CA LEU A 71 -17.99 18.35 -2.80
C LEU A 71 -18.87 18.02 -1.57
N PHE A 72 -19.55 19.01 -0.98
CA PHE A 72 -20.40 18.81 0.21
C PHE A 72 -21.75 18.15 -0.11
N GLU A 73 -22.15 18.13 -1.37
CA GLU A 73 -23.38 17.47 -1.83
C GLU A 73 -23.16 15.96 -2.03
N MET A 74 -21.89 15.53 -2.08
CA MET A 74 -21.54 14.15 -2.31
C MET A 74 -21.90 13.27 -1.10
N LYS A 75 -22.71 12.23 -1.36
CA LYS A 75 -23.06 11.22 -0.34
C LYS A 75 -21.80 10.59 0.25
N GLY A 76 -21.62 10.75 1.55
CA GLY A 76 -20.45 10.23 2.28
C GLY A 76 -19.39 11.28 2.62
N ILE A 77 -19.54 12.52 2.12
CA ILE A 77 -18.72 13.67 2.54
C ILE A 77 -19.53 14.55 3.49
N GLY A 78 -19.25 14.45 4.78
CA GLY A 78 -19.81 15.36 5.78
C GLY A 78 -19.02 16.66 5.90
N LYS A 79 -19.59 17.66 6.60
CA LYS A 79 -18.97 18.99 6.81
C LYS A 79 -17.50 18.92 7.23
N GLY A 80 -17.17 18.09 8.23
CA GLY A 80 -15.78 17.99 8.72
C GLY A 80 -14.81 17.44 7.67
N LEU A 81 -15.20 16.37 6.95
CA LEU A 81 -14.36 15.79 5.91
C LEU A 81 -14.25 16.72 4.69
N GLY A 82 -15.36 17.35 4.28
CA GLY A 82 -15.38 18.32 3.20
C GLY A 82 -14.48 19.53 3.49
N SER A 83 -14.57 20.12 4.68
CA SER A 83 -13.69 21.23 5.09
C SER A 83 -12.21 20.84 5.10
N ALA A 84 -11.88 19.66 5.63
CA ALA A 84 -10.52 19.14 5.63
C ALA A 84 -9.96 18.93 4.21
N LEU A 85 -10.79 18.43 3.29
CA LEU A 85 -10.43 18.25 1.88
C LEU A 85 -10.26 19.59 1.17
N SER A 86 -11.16 20.54 1.40
CA SER A 86 -11.05 21.88 0.84
C SER A 86 -9.77 22.57 1.28
N GLN A 87 -9.43 22.50 2.57
CA GLN A 87 -8.18 23.04 3.11
C GLN A 87 -6.96 22.43 2.41
N ALA A 88 -6.90 21.10 2.29
CA ALA A 88 -5.79 20.43 1.64
C ALA A 88 -5.66 20.86 0.16
N VAL A 89 -6.75 20.84 -0.59
CA VAL A 89 -6.75 21.10 -2.04
C VAL A 89 -6.49 22.58 -2.36
N LEU A 90 -7.09 23.51 -1.61
CA LEU A 90 -7.04 24.95 -1.88
C LEU A 90 -5.87 25.67 -1.21
N GLU A 91 -5.42 25.20 -0.04
CA GLU A 91 -4.38 25.90 0.74
C GLU A 91 -3.05 25.13 0.79
N GLY A 92 -3.04 23.86 0.36
CA GLY A 92 -1.85 23.02 0.39
C GLY A 92 -1.45 22.56 1.79
N LYS A 93 -2.38 22.65 2.76
CA LYS A 93 -2.15 22.28 4.16
C LYS A 93 -2.99 21.07 4.52
N TRP A 94 -2.33 20.00 4.95
CA TRP A 94 -3.03 18.87 5.54
C TRP A 94 -3.63 19.28 6.90
N PRO A 95 -4.82 18.76 7.27
CA PRO A 95 -5.38 18.95 8.59
C PRO A 95 -4.41 18.53 9.71
N GLU A 96 -4.34 19.31 10.78
CA GLU A 96 -3.38 19.09 11.87
C GLU A 96 -3.58 17.74 12.59
N ASP A 97 -4.82 17.26 12.68
CA ASP A 97 -5.09 15.92 13.23
C ASP A 97 -4.58 14.81 12.32
N TRP A 98 -4.53 15.01 11.00
CA TRP A 98 -3.93 14.04 10.08
C TRP A 98 -2.42 14.05 10.19
N VAL A 99 -1.79 15.23 10.31
CA VAL A 99 -0.34 15.35 10.51
C VAL A 99 0.07 14.64 11.81
N ARG A 100 -0.55 14.98 12.94
CA ARG A 100 -0.28 14.33 14.23
C ARG A 100 -0.46 12.82 14.17
N LEU A 101 -1.50 12.34 13.50
CA LEU A 101 -1.74 10.92 13.36
C LEU A 101 -0.58 10.19 12.65
N HIS A 102 0.06 10.82 11.66
CA HIS A 102 1.24 10.25 11.00
C HIS A 102 2.50 10.34 11.85
N GLU A 103 2.64 11.38 12.69
CA GLU A 103 3.81 11.59 13.55
C GLU A 103 3.78 10.74 14.82
N GLU A 104 2.60 10.56 15.43
CA GLU A 104 2.41 9.87 16.71
C GLU A 104 2.27 8.35 16.55
N THR A 105 1.93 7.85 15.35
CA THR A 105 1.79 6.40 15.14
C THR A 105 3.15 5.75 15.03
N PRO A 106 3.49 4.75 15.88
CA PRO A 106 4.78 4.08 15.83
C PRO A 106 5.07 3.47 14.45
N GLN A 107 6.23 3.80 13.90
CA GLN A 107 6.65 3.34 12.58
C GLN A 107 6.61 1.81 12.46
N GLY A 108 6.97 1.08 13.51
CA GLY A 108 6.94 -0.38 13.49
C GLY A 108 5.53 -0.97 13.38
N MET A 109 4.48 -0.32 13.89
CA MET A 109 3.09 -0.72 13.66
C MET A 109 2.70 -0.52 12.19
N ILE A 110 3.14 0.57 11.56
CA ILE A 110 2.93 0.82 10.14
C ILE A 110 3.65 -0.24 9.30
N GLU A 111 4.87 -0.61 9.69
CA GLU A 111 5.63 -1.66 9.00
C GLU A 111 4.96 -3.03 9.05
N MET A 112 4.31 -3.37 10.17
CA MET A 112 3.57 -4.62 10.33
C MET A 112 2.39 -4.73 9.37
N LEU A 113 1.81 -3.63 8.88
CA LEU A 113 0.77 -3.66 7.84
C LEU A 113 1.27 -4.29 6.52
N GLY A 114 2.59 -4.33 6.32
CA GLY A 114 3.19 -5.03 5.19
C GLY A 114 3.17 -6.56 5.32
N ILE A 115 2.88 -7.10 6.51
CA ILE A 115 2.80 -8.54 6.75
C ILE A 115 1.46 -9.05 6.19
N PRO A 116 1.46 -9.99 5.22
CA PRO A 116 0.22 -10.48 4.62
C PRO A 116 -0.74 -11.06 5.65
N GLY A 117 -2.02 -10.70 5.52
CA GLY A 117 -3.07 -11.16 6.44
C GLY A 117 -3.05 -10.49 7.82
N LEU A 118 -2.15 -9.54 8.06
CA LEU A 118 -2.08 -8.79 9.30
C LEU A 118 -2.68 -7.39 9.15
N GLY A 119 -3.90 -7.22 9.64
CA GLY A 119 -4.63 -5.94 9.58
C GLY A 119 -4.48 -5.06 10.84
N PRO A 120 -4.88 -3.78 10.76
CA PRO A 120 -4.69 -2.79 11.83
C PRO A 120 -5.23 -3.22 13.20
N LYS A 121 -6.45 -3.78 13.26
CA LYS A 121 -7.06 -4.26 14.51
C LYS A 121 -6.21 -5.29 15.24
N ARG A 122 -5.61 -6.22 14.49
CA ARG A 122 -4.78 -7.28 15.07
C ARG A 122 -3.45 -6.72 15.55
N ILE A 123 -2.85 -5.79 14.79
CA ILE A 123 -1.63 -5.08 15.17
C ILE A 123 -1.85 -4.32 16.48
N LYS A 124 -2.93 -3.54 16.56
CA LYS A 124 -3.33 -2.84 17.78
C LYS A 124 -3.45 -3.77 18.98
N LEU A 125 -4.17 -4.88 18.83
CA LEU A 125 -4.39 -5.82 19.93
C LEU A 125 -3.07 -6.42 20.45
N MET A 126 -2.12 -6.75 19.56
CA MET A 126 -0.79 -7.22 19.95
C MET A 126 0.08 -6.12 20.58
N HIS A 127 -0.08 -4.88 20.12
CA HIS A 127 0.56 -3.73 20.74
C HIS A 127 0.06 -3.53 22.18
N GLU A 128 -1.26 -3.57 22.39
CA GLU A 128 -1.88 -3.36 23.71
C GLU A 128 -1.62 -4.52 24.68
N GLU A 129 -1.73 -5.79 24.24
CA GLU A 129 -1.59 -6.94 25.14
C GLU A 129 -0.13 -7.39 25.33
N LEU A 130 0.71 -7.27 24.30
CA LEU A 130 2.09 -7.81 24.31
C LEU A 130 3.18 -6.74 24.24
N GLY A 131 2.82 -5.45 24.13
CA GLY A 131 3.79 -4.36 24.00
C GLY A 131 4.55 -4.37 22.67
N VAL A 132 4.04 -5.05 21.65
CA VAL A 132 4.72 -5.21 20.37
C VAL A 132 4.62 -3.93 19.56
N ASP A 133 5.78 -3.36 19.22
CA ASP A 133 5.91 -2.05 18.57
C ASP A 133 6.73 -2.10 17.26
N SER A 134 7.34 -3.24 16.92
CA SER A 134 8.17 -3.43 15.74
C SER A 134 8.05 -4.84 15.15
N VAL A 135 8.39 -5.01 13.87
CA VAL A 135 8.40 -6.34 13.23
C VAL A 135 9.33 -7.32 13.96
N ALA A 136 10.40 -6.81 14.58
CA ALA A 136 11.31 -7.62 15.39
C ALA A 136 10.66 -8.10 16.69
N SER A 137 10.05 -7.20 17.48
CA SER A 137 9.35 -7.58 18.72
C SER A 137 8.13 -8.47 18.44
N LEU A 138 7.46 -8.28 17.30
CA LEU A 138 6.40 -9.17 16.82
C LEU A 138 6.92 -10.58 16.54
N LYS A 139 8.04 -10.69 15.82
CA LYS A 139 8.67 -11.97 15.51
C LYS A 139 9.06 -12.71 16.78
N GLU A 140 9.68 -12.01 17.73
CA GLU A 140 10.07 -12.58 19.00
C GLU A 140 8.86 -13.10 19.80
N ALA A 141 7.79 -12.30 19.91
CA ALA A 141 6.56 -12.70 20.58
C ALA A 141 5.93 -13.95 19.93
N ALA A 142 5.93 -14.02 18.59
CA ALA A 142 5.44 -15.18 17.86
C ALA A 142 6.31 -16.43 18.09
N GLN A 143 7.64 -16.30 18.10
CA GLN A 143 8.57 -17.41 18.34
C GLN A 143 8.48 -17.94 19.78
N GLN A 144 8.18 -17.07 20.74
CA GLN A 144 7.93 -17.44 22.13
C GLN A 144 6.53 -18.03 22.36
N GLY A 145 5.69 -18.13 21.31
CA GLY A 145 4.34 -18.67 21.40
C GLY A 145 3.37 -17.78 22.20
N ARG A 146 3.67 -16.49 22.33
CA ARG A 146 2.84 -15.54 23.10
C ARG A 146 1.61 -15.05 22.35
N ILE A 147 1.56 -15.23 21.03
CA ILE A 147 0.46 -14.71 20.19
C ILE A 147 -0.67 -15.75 20.10
N ALA A 148 -0.35 -17.03 19.97
CA ALA A 148 -1.36 -18.08 19.83
C ALA A 148 -2.44 -18.13 20.94
N PRO A 149 -2.14 -17.84 22.23
CA PRO A 149 -3.13 -17.82 23.31
C PRO A 149 -4.08 -16.60 23.29
N MET A 150 -3.76 -15.54 22.55
CA MET A 150 -4.57 -14.31 22.53
C MET A 150 -5.95 -14.55 21.92
N LYS A 151 -6.96 -13.79 22.38
CA LYS A 151 -8.33 -13.91 21.88
C LYS A 151 -8.40 -13.56 20.38
N GLY A 152 -8.91 -14.48 19.56
CA GLY A 152 -8.99 -14.31 18.11
C GLY A 152 -7.72 -14.71 17.35
N PHE A 153 -6.74 -15.28 18.06
CA PHE A 153 -5.52 -15.87 17.51
C PHE A 153 -5.51 -17.39 17.75
N GLY A 154 -4.47 -18.04 17.23
CA GLY A 154 -4.24 -19.47 17.36
C GLY A 154 -2.97 -19.89 16.62
N LYS A 155 -2.50 -21.12 16.83
CA LYS A 155 -1.21 -21.62 16.29
C LYS A 155 -1.05 -21.40 14.78
N LYS A 156 -2.10 -21.70 13.99
CA LYS A 156 -2.08 -21.47 12.54
C LYS A 156 -1.91 -19.99 12.17
N SER A 157 -2.50 -19.11 12.97
CA SER A 157 -2.41 -17.68 12.73
C SER A 157 -1.05 -17.11 13.11
N GLU A 158 -0.44 -17.62 14.19
CA GLU A 158 0.91 -17.25 14.60
C GLU A 158 1.94 -17.72 13.57
N GLN A 159 1.81 -18.97 13.08
CA GLN A 159 2.68 -19.47 12.01
C GLN A 159 2.58 -18.63 10.73
N ARG A 160 1.36 -18.31 10.28
CA ARG A 160 1.15 -17.43 9.11
C ARG A 160 1.82 -16.06 9.27
N MET A 161 1.90 -15.55 10.50
CA MET A 161 2.56 -14.30 10.79
C MET A 161 4.08 -14.42 10.67
N LEU A 162 4.67 -15.50 11.20
CA LEU A 162 6.08 -15.81 11.02
C LEU A 162 6.45 -15.95 9.54
N ASP A 163 5.64 -16.70 8.77
CA ASP A 163 5.81 -16.87 7.34
C ASP A 163 5.70 -15.50 6.61
N GLY A 164 4.74 -14.68 7.02
CA GLY A 164 4.52 -13.33 6.49
C GLY A 164 5.66 -12.36 6.81
N ILE A 165 6.26 -12.44 7.99
CA ILE A 165 7.44 -11.65 8.38
C ILE A 165 8.64 -12.05 7.52
N GLU A 166 8.86 -13.35 7.31
CA GLU A 166 9.92 -13.82 6.43
C GLU A 166 9.70 -13.31 5.00
N LEU A 167 8.46 -13.39 4.50
CA LEU A 167 8.13 -12.92 3.18
C LEU A 167 8.32 -11.40 3.03
N LEU A 168 7.90 -10.61 4.03
CA LEU A 168 8.12 -9.16 4.05
C LEU A 168 9.62 -8.82 4.01
N SER A 169 10.45 -9.55 4.78
CA SER A 169 11.90 -9.39 4.77
C SER A 169 12.48 -9.67 3.39
N ARG A 170 12.03 -10.73 2.70
CA ARG A 170 12.44 -11.06 1.33
C ARG A 170 12.07 -9.96 0.33
N PHE A 171 10.88 -9.35 0.45
CA PHE A 171 10.45 -8.26 -0.42
C PHE A 171 11.18 -6.93 -0.17
N ARG A 172 11.60 -6.66 1.07
CA ARG A 172 12.40 -5.46 1.41
C ARG A 172 13.88 -5.64 1.09
N ALA A 173 14.35 -6.88 0.97
CA ALA A 173 15.74 -7.16 0.67
C ALA A 173 16.13 -6.61 -0.70
N ARG A 174 17.23 -5.84 -0.74
CA ARG A 174 17.83 -5.43 -2.01
C ARG A 174 18.86 -6.48 -2.44
N ARG A 175 18.95 -6.74 -3.74
CA ARG A 175 19.94 -7.64 -4.34
C ARG A 175 20.85 -6.86 -5.27
N ARG A 176 22.11 -7.30 -5.39
CA ARG A 176 23.03 -6.72 -6.37
C ARG A 176 22.46 -6.90 -7.78
N LEU A 177 22.68 -5.89 -8.62
CA LEU A 177 22.15 -5.84 -9.99
C LEU A 177 22.55 -7.07 -10.81
N ASP A 178 23.79 -7.55 -10.69
CA ASP A 178 24.29 -8.71 -11.43
C ASP A 178 23.50 -9.99 -11.14
N ILE A 179 23.15 -10.23 -9.87
CA ILE A 179 22.27 -11.33 -9.47
C ILE A 179 20.87 -11.12 -10.06
N GLY A 180 20.32 -9.92 -9.90
CA GLY A 180 19.01 -9.56 -10.42
C GLY A 180 18.87 -9.77 -11.92
N LEU A 181 19.87 -9.34 -12.70
CA LEU A 181 19.88 -9.46 -14.16
C LEU A 181 19.92 -10.91 -14.64
N LYS A 182 20.59 -11.82 -13.92
CA LYS A 182 20.59 -13.25 -14.28
C LYS A 182 19.17 -13.81 -14.31
N TYR A 183 18.39 -13.56 -13.26
CA TYR A 183 17.00 -14.02 -13.19
C TYR A 183 16.07 -13.21 -14.08
N GLY A 184 16.23 -11.88 -14.10
CA GLY A 184 15.39 -10.99 -14.91
C GLY A 184 15.49 -11.27 -16.40
N THR A 185 16.70 -11.47 -16.92
CA THR A 185 16.91 -11.78 -18.34
C THR A 185 16.33 -13.15 -18.68
N ALA A 186 16.49 -14.15 -17.81
CA ALA A 186 15.89 -15.47 -18.03
C ALA A 186 14.35 -15.41 -18.05
N PHE A 187 13.75 -14.61 -17.18
CA PHE A 187 12.30 -14.42 -17.13
C PHE A 187 11.78 -13.64 -18.35
N GLU A 188 12.49 -12.58 -18.75
CA GLU A 188 12.24 -11.84 -19.98
C GLU A 188 12.24 -12.76 -21.21
N GLN A 189 13.21 -13.67 -21.35
CA GLN A 189 13.25 -14.63 -22.46
C GLN A 189 12.06 -15.60 -22.45
N ARG A 190 11.63 -16.06 -21.27
CA ARG A 190 10.43 -16.92 -21.16
C ARG A 190 9.17 -16.18 -21.61
N ILE A 191 8.96 -14.95 -21.15
CA ILE A 191 7.81 -14.14 -21.56
C ILE A 191 7.85 -13.86 -23.07
N LYS A 192 9.05 -13.59 -23.62
CA LYS A 192 9.22 -13.36 -25.06
C LYS A 192 8.74 -14.53 -25.93
N SER A 193 8.76 -15.76 -25.40
CA SER A 193 8.34 -16.97 -26.12
C SER A 193 6.83 -17.21 -26.14
N ILE A 194 6.05 -16.41 -25.41
CA ILE A 194 4.59 -16.52 -25.35
C ILE A 194 3.98 -15.94 -26.64
N GLN A 195 3.08 -16.68 -27.28
CA GLN A 195 2.35 -16.22 -28.45
C GLN A 195 1.54 -14.93 -28.14
N GLY A 196 1.57 -13.95 -29.04
CA GLY A 196 0.92 -12.65 -28.86
C GLY A 196 1.82 -11.58 -28.23
N VAL A 197 2.98 -11.94 -27.69
CA VAL A 197 3.98 -10.97 -27.22
C VAL A 197 4.75 -10.36 -28.39
N GLN A 198 4.63 -9.04 -28.57
CA GLN A 198 5.39 -8.30 -29.58
C GLN A 198 6.77 -7.89 -29.07
N ARG A 199 6.83 -7.44 -27.82
CA ARG A 199 8.06 -6.97 -27.18
C ARG A 199 7.99 -7.21 -25.69
N VAL A 200 9.13 -7.50 -25.10
CA VAL A 200 9.29 -7.55 -23.64
C VAL A 200 10.57 -6.81 -23.26
N GLN A 201 10.54 -6.12 -22.13
CA GLN A 201 11.70 -5.41 -21.62
C GLN A 201 11.73 -5.38 -20.09
N LEU A 202 12.89 -5.66 -19.50
CA LEU A 202 13.16 -5.29 -18.11
C LEU A 202 13.03 -3.77 -17.92
N ALA A 203 12.33 -3.37 -16.88
CA ALA A 203 12.04 -1.98 -16.54
C ALA A 203 12.61 -1.61 -15.16
N GLY A 204 12.06 -0.55 -14.56
CA GLY A 204 12.31 -0.23 -13.16
C GLY A 204 13.78 0.04 -12.81
N SER A 205 14.16 -0.39 -11.61
CA SER A 205 15.51 -0.15 -11.07
C SER A 205 16.60 -0.93 -11.80
N ALA A 206 16.28 -2.13 -12.32
CA ALA A 206 17.18 -2.94 -13.13
C ALA A 206 17.55 -2.25 -14.45
N ARG A 207 16.57 -1.71 -15.18
CA ARG A 207 16.80 -0.95 -16.42
C ARG A 207 17.65 0.30 -16.20
N ARG A 208 17.48 0.97 -15.06
CA ARG A 208 18.28 2.16 -14.66
C ARG A 208 19.66 1.80 -14.11
N ARG A 209 20.03 0.52 -14.08
CA ARG A 209 21.31 0.01 -13.58
C ARG A 209 21.65 0.48 -12.16
N LYS A 210 20.65 0.56 -11.27
CA LYS A 210 20.94 0.80 -9.85
C LYS A 210 21.78 -0.37 -9.29
N GLU A 211 22.78 -0.06 -8.48
CA GLU A 211 23.75 -1.02 -7.93
C GLU A 211 23.06 -2.15 -7.19
N THR A 212 21.96 -1.82 -6.51
CA THR A 212 21.04 -2.77 -5.91
C THR A 212 19.62 -2.56 -6.39
N ILE A 213 18.87 -3.64 -6.56
CA ILE A 213 17.47 -3.67 -7.00
C ILE A 213 16.60 -4.39 -5.96
N GLY A 214 15.30 -4.09 -5.94
CA GLY A 214 14.33 -4.80 -5.10
C GLY A 214 13.72 -5.94 -5.89
N ASP A 215 12.51 -5.71 -6.39
CA ASP A 215 11.82 -6.52 -7.37
C ASP A 215 12.34 -6.30 -8.81
N LEU A 216 11.86 -7.16 -9.71
CA LEU A 216 12.09 -7.07 -11.15
C LEU A 216 10.79 -6.62 -11.83
N ASP A 217 10.83 -5.46 -12.45
CA ASP A 217 9.75 -4.94 -13.28
C ASP A 217 9.92 -5.39 -14.73
N ILE A 218 8.85 -5.87 -15.36
CA ILE A 218 8.83 -6.20 -16.79
C ILE A 218 7.67 -5.48 -17.45
N VAL A 219 7.92 -4.93 -18.63
CA VAL A 219 6.89 -4.35 -19.51
C VAL A 219 6.76 -5.24 -20.74
N VAL A 220 5.52 -5.61 -21.06
CA VAL A 220 5.17 -6.45 -22.21
C VAL A 220 4.31 -5.63 -23.16
N GLY A 221 4.71 -5.57 -24.43
CA GLY A 221 3.91 -5.02 -25.53
C GLY A 221 3.11 -6.13 -26.20
N VAL A 222 1.81 -5.95 -26.27
CA VAL A 222 0.82 -6.88 -26.85
C VAL A 222 -0.25 -6.07 -27.57
N ASP A 223 -0.82 -6.63 -28.62
CA ASP A 223 -2.05 -6.08 -29.21
C ASP A 223 -3.23 -6.29 -28.25
N SER A 224 -4.21 -5.40 -28.29
CA SER A 224 -5.36 -5.42 -27.36
C SER A 224 -6.13 -6.74 -27.37
N GLU A 225 -6.19 -7.42 -28.52
CA GLU A 225 -6.86 -8.71 -28.68
C GLU A 225 -6.15 -9.88 -27.98
N HIS A 226 -4.85 -9.76 -27.69
CA HIS A 226 -4.04 -10.80 -27.05
C HIS A 226 -3.74 -10.51 -25.57
N HIS A 227 -4.25 -9.40 -25.03
CA HIS A 227 -3.92 -8.94 -23.68
C HIS A 227 -4.21 -10.00 -22.60
N ASP A 228 -5.45 -10.51 -22.56
CA ASP A 228 -5.89 -11.42 -21.50
C ASP A 228 -5.26 -12.81 -21.63
N ASP A 229 -5.06 -13.29 -22.86
CA ASP A 229 -4.41 -14.57 -23.14
C ASP A 229 -2.94 -14.55 -22.71
N VAL A 230 -2.20 -13.48 -23.07
CA VAL A 230 -0.80 -13.30 -22.68
C VAL A 230 -0.69 -13.15 -21.16
N ALA A 231 -1.56 -12.34 -20.54
CA ALA A 231 -1.56 -12.18 -19.08
C ALA A 231 -1.77 -13.53 -18.38
N SER A 232 -2.74 -14.32 -18.83
CA SER A 232 -3.04 -15.65 -18.28
C SER A 232 -1.86 -16.62 -18.48
N ALA A 233 -1.23 -16.60 -19.65
CA ALA A 233 -0.06 -17.44 -19.95
C ALA A 233 1.15 -17.08 -19.09
N ILE A 234 1.40 -15.78 -18.84
CA ILE A 234 2.45 -15.34 -17.92
C ILE A 234 2.18 -15.87 -16.51
N LEU A 235 0.96 -15.73 -16.01
CA LEU A 235 0.56 -16.17 -14.67
C LEU A 235 0.61 -17.71 -14.51
N ALA A 236 0.52 -18.46 -15.60
CA ALA A 236 0.62 -19.91 -15.63
C ALA A 236 2.07 -20.43 -15.77
N LEU A 237 3.09 -19.56 -15.89
CA LEU A 237 4.48 -19.99 -16.05
C LEU A 237 4.97 -20.83 -14.85
N GLN A 238 5.66 -21.92 -15.16
CA GLN A 238 6.27 -22.78 -14.15
C GLN A 238 7.30 -22.01 -13.31
N GLY A 239 7.10 -22.01 -11.99
CA GLY A 239 7.92 -21.28 -11.02
C GLY A 239 7.21 -20.10 -10.35
N ILE A 240 6.00 -19.75 -10.79
CA ILE A 240 5.13 -18.83 -10.06
C ILE A 240 4.55 -19.53 -8.85
N ALA A 241 4.93 -19.08 -7.66
CA ALA A 241 4.49 -19.65 -6.39
C ALA A 241 3.17 -19.04 -5.88
N ASP A 242 2.93 -17.75 -6.18
CA ASP A 242 1.75 -17.01 -5.74
C ASP A 242 1.50 -15.83 -6.70
N VAL A 243 0.23 -15.49 -6.94
CA VAL A 243 -0.19 -14.36 -7.77
C VAL A 243 -0.90 -13.36 -6.86
N LYS A 244 -0.34 -12.14 -6.78
CA LYS A 244 -0.91 -11.06 -5.97
C LYS A 244 -1.40 -9.95 -6.88
N GLY A 245 -2.72 -9.76 -6.89
CA GLY A 245 -3.44 -8.69 -7.59
C GLY A 245 -4.42 -8.03 -6.65
#